data_AF-A0A0G0B9W1-F1
#
_entry.id   AF-A0A0G0B9W1-F1
#
_cell.length_a   1.000
_cell.length_b   1.000
_cell.length_c   1.000
_cell.angle_alpha   90.00
_cell.angle_beta   90.00
_cell.angle_gamma   90.00
#
_symmetry.space_group_name_H-M   'P 1'
#
loop_
_entity.id
_entity.type
_entity.pdbx_description
1 polymer ?
#
loop_
_entity_poly.entity_id
_entity_poly.type
_entity_poly.pdbx_seq_one_letter_code
_entity_poly.pdbx_strand_id
1 'polypeptide(L)'
;MGSQNFKKKKFFDDDSFLSRKDTKKISKKGKKMFLQLRAETFRCKHCKKEVFLDSSSTKHRNHCPYCLYSLHVDISPGDRKSECHGSMKPFGLSLKIDGGEVMIVHICQKCEKLNINRISSEDDEQAIMNIFYESQNLNDDLLKNIKNNGLILIHDEEKIRELLYGKK
;
A
#
# COMPACT_ATOMS: atom_id res chain seq x y z
N MET A 1 16.56 19.12 -31.22
CA MET A 1 15.49 18.13 -30.95
C MET A 1 15.84 17.42 -29.65
N GLY A 2 15.15 17.72 -28.55
CA GLY A 2 15.58 17.29 -27.22
C GLY A 2 14.44 17.39 -26.21
N SER A 3 13.41 16.58 -26.40
CA SER A 3 12.44 16.21 -25.37
C SER A 3 13.07 15.08 -24.55
N GLN A 4 12.96 14.98 -23.23
CA GLN A 4 11.70 14.90 -22.52
C GLN A 4 11.79 15.49 -21.10
N ASN A 5 10.78 16.30 -20.78
CA ASN A 5 10.48 16.82 -19.46
C ASN A 5 10.13 15.70 -18.48
N PHE A 6 11.00 15.42 -17.52
CA PHE A 6 10.61 14.67 -16.32
C PHE A 6 9.82 15.60 -15.40
N LYS A 7 8.49 15.62 -15.56
CA LYS A 7 7.58 16.20 -14.59
C LYS A 7 7.77 15.46 -13.25
N LYS A 8 8.41 16.14 -12.29
CA LYS A 8 8.47 15.70 -10.88
C LYS A 8 7.04 15.48 -10.39
N LYS A 9 6.62 14.22 -10.23
CA LYS A 9 5.37 13.85 -9.56
C LYS A 9 5.50 14.23 -8.08
N LYS A 10 4.82 15.32 -7.70
CA LYS A 10 4.65 15.79 -6.32
C LYS A 10 3.69 14.85 -5.59
N PHE A 11 4.19 13.84 -4.88
CA PHE A 11 3.33 12.94 -4.09
C PHE A 11 3.84 12.67 -2.68
N PHE A 12 5.03 13.15 -2.31
CA PHE A 12 5.69 12.79 -1.05
C PHE A 12 6.44 13.98 -0.47
N ASP A 13 5.72 14.99 0.01
CA ASP A 13 6.29 16.00 0.89
C ASP A 13 5.61 15.82 2.27
N ASP A 14 6.33 15.25 3.25
CA ASP A 14 6.38 15.85 4.59
C ASP A 14 7.57 15.31 5.43
N ASP A 15 8.16 16.24 6.16
CA ASP A 15 9.50 16.26 6.75
C ASP A 15 9.87 15.10 7.69
N SER A 16 11.05 14.49 7.46
CA SER A 16 11.99 14.03 8.53
C SER A 16 13.21 13.26 7.98
N PHE A 17 13.93 13.82 7.00
CA PHE A 17 15.31 13.37 6.74
C PHE A 17 16.12 14.55 6.21
N LEU A 18 16.69 15.30 7.17
CA LEU A 18 17.54 16.49 7.01
C LEU A 18 16.95 17.60 6.12
N SER A 19 16.76 18.77 6.70
CA SER A 19 16.30 19.96 5.98
C SER A 19 17.26 20.28 4.83
N ARG A 20 16.80 21.00 3.79
CA ARG A 20 17.69 21.53 2.73
C ARG A 20 18.91 22.29 3.30
N LYS A 21 18.79 22.84 4.52
CA LYS A 21 19.87 23.57 5.21
C LYS A 21 21.00 22.65 5.72
N ASP A 22 20.72 21.37 5.96
CA ASP A 22 21.69 20.40 6.52
C ASP A 22 22.59 19.76 5.45
N THR A 23 22.23 19.89 4.17
CA THR A 23 23.00 19.32 3.04
C THR A 23 24.24 20.12 2.64
N LYS A 24 24.51 21.27 3.29
CA LYS A 24 25.66 22.13 2.99
C LYS A 24 27.02 21.49 3.32
N LYS A 25 27.06 20.44 4.16
CA LYS A 25 28.29 19.73 4.56
C LYS A 25 28.51 18.34 3.91
N ILE A 26 27.64 17.91 2.99
CA ILE A 26 27.72 16.56 2.42
C ILE A 26 28.56 16.57 1.13
N SER A 27 29.55 15.66 1.06
CA SER A 27 30.40 15.47 -0.13
C SER A 27 29.56 15.14 -1.38
N LYS A 28 30.10 15.41 -2.59
CA LYS A 28 29.42 15.04 -3.85
C LYS A 28 29.02 13.55 -3.89
N LYS A 29 29.86 12.68 -3.33
CA LYS A 29 29.60 11.23 -3.19
C LYS A 29 28.42 10.95 -2.24
N GLY A 30 28.38 11.62 -1.08
CA GLY A 30 27.26 11.49 -0.13
C GLY A 30 25.93 12.00 -0.69
N LYS A 31 25.94 13.09 -1.47
CA LYS A 31 24.74 13.59 -2.16
C LYS A 31 24.19 12.58 -3.17
N LYS A 32 25.06 11.94 -3.96
CA LYS A 32 24.66 10.92 -4.93
C LYS A 32 24.03 9.71 -4.25
N MET A 33 24.66 9.20 -3.20
CA MET A 33 24.17 8.05 -2.43
C MET A 33 22.83 8.35 -1.75
N PHE A 34 22.68 9.55 -1.20
CA PHE A 34 21.42 9.98 -0.59
C PHE A 34 20.27 10.11 -1.60
N LEU A 35 20.54 10.68 -2.79
CA LEU A 35 19.54 10.76 -3.86
C LEU A 35 19.14 9.37 -4.36
N GLN A 36 20.08 8.43 -4.42
CA GLN A 36 19.83 7.04 -4.78
C GLN A 36 18.93 6.35 -3.75
N LEU A 37 19.28 6.42 -2.45
CA LEU A 37 18.45 5.89 -1.36
C LEU A 37 17.03 6.48 -1.36
N ARG A 38 16.88 7.77 -1.68
CA ARG A 38 15.56 8.43 -1.83
C ARG A 38 14.78 7.97 -3.05
N ALA A 39 15.46 7.52 -4.11
CA ALA A 39 14.81 6.94 -5.28
C ALA A 39 14.37 5.49 -5.04
N GLU A 40 15.00 4.83 -4.06
CA GLU A 40 14.78 3.41 -3.70
C GLU A 40 13.91 3.24 -2.43
N THR A 41 13.46 4.32 -1.79
CA THR A 41 12.63 4.25 -0.56
C THR A 41 11.48 5.27 -0.55
N PHE A 42 10.43 4.97 0.20
CA PHE A 42 9.40 5.96 0.56
C PHE A 42 9.01 5.83 2.03
N ARG A 43 8.47 6.92 2.61
CA ARG A 43 7.94 6.93 3.97
C ARG A 43 6.43 6.71 3.95
N CYS A 44 5.93 5.71 4.68
CA CYS A 44 4.50 5.45 4.77
C CYS A 44 3.74 6.63 5.39
N LYS A 45 2.68 7.11 4.75
CA LYS A 45 1.85 8.22 5.28
C LYS A 45 1.14 7.87 6.59
N HIS A 46 0.82 6.59 6.80
CA HIS A 46 0.14 6.08 7.98
C HIS A 46 1.11 5.78 9.12
N CYS A 47 1.93 4.73 9.02
CA CYS A 47 2.80 4.28 10.13
C CYS A 47 4.17 4.96 10.19
N LYS A 48 4.49 5.84 9.23
CA LYS A 48 5.74 6.61 9.16
C LYS A 48 7.04 5.81 9.01
N LYS A 49 6.97 4.47 8.89
CA LYS A 49 8.11 3.61 8.57
C LYS A 49 8.64 3.88 7.15
N GLU A 50 9.94 3.72 6.97
CA GLU A 50 10.60 3.74 5.66
C GLU A 50 10.44 2.37 4.97
N VAL A 51 10.08 2.38 3.70
CA VAL A 51 9.80 1.20 2.89
C VAL A 51 10.71 1.22 1.67
N PHE A 52 11.40 0.12 1.42
CA PHE A 52 12.26 -0.06 0.25
C PHE A 52 11.45 -0.47 -0.98
N LEU A 53 11.76 0.12 -2.14
CA LEU A 53 11.10 -0.11 -3.42
C LEU A 53 11.68 -1.33 -4.15
N ASP A 54 12.98 -1.60 -3.98
CA ASP A 54 13.73 -2.65 -4.69
C ASP A 54 13.55 -4.06 -4.12
N SER A 55 12.97 -4.22 -2.93
CA SER A 55 12.77 -5.54 -2.32
C SER A 55 11.54 -6.27 -2.88
N SER A 56 10.65 -5.56 -3.58
CA SER A 56 9.37 -6.13 -3.97
C SER A 56 9.47 -7.02 -5.21
N SER A 57 9.09 -8.28 -5.04
CA SER A 57 8.84 -9.24 -6.13
C SER A 57 7.70 -8.81 -7.10
N THR A 58 7.11 -7.63 -6.89
CA THR A 58 6.07 -7.05 -7.73
C THR A 58 6.39 -5.58 -8.03
N LYS A 59 6.53 -5.22 -9.32
CA LYS A 59 6.88 -3.87 -9.79
C LYS A 59 5.89 -2.75 -9.36
N HIS A 60 4.77 -3.09 -8.71
CA HIS A 60 3.67 -2.17 -8.41
C HIS A 60 3.07 -2.43 -7.00
N ARG A 61 3.89 -2.39 -5.94
CA ARG A 61 3.38 -2.41 -4.56
C ARG A 61 2.48 -1.20 -4.30
N ASN A 62 1.29 -1.44 -3.75
CA ASN A 62 0.28 -0.41 -3.48
C ASN A 62 0.07 -0.12 -1.99
N HIS A 63 0.60 -0.96 -1.09
CA HIS A 63 0.47 -0.78 0.35
C HIS A 63 1.82 -0.89 1.06
N CYS A 64 1.90 -0.31 2.25
CA CYS A 64 3.06 -0.48 3.13
C CYS A 64 3.14 -1.92 3.65
N PRO A 65 4.27 -2.64 3.54
CA PRO A 65 4.37 -4.03 4.00
C PRO A 65 4.16 -4.18 5.51
N TYR A 66 4.43 -3.13 6.30
CA TYR A 66 4.36 -3.19 7.76
C TYR A 66 2.98 -2.90 8.36
N CYS A 67 2.16 -2.09 7.68
CA CYS A 67 0.85 -1.69 8.23
C CYS A 67 -0.29 -1.85 7.23
N LEU A 68 0.03 -2.25 6.00
CA LEU A 68 -0.91 -2.58 4.94
C LEU A 68 -1.81 -1.42 4.49
N TYR A 69 -1.58 -0.20 4.98
CA TYR A 69 -2.21 1.00 4.45
C TYR A 69 -1.68 1.32 3.05
N SER A 70 -2.61 1.73 2.19
CA SER A 70 -2.38 2.17 0.83
C SER A 70 -2.64 3.68 0.69
N LEU A 71 -2.36 4.23 -0.48
CA LEU A 71 -2.69 5.60 -0.85
C LEU A 71 -3.53 5.58 -2.13
N HIS A 72 -4.61 6.36 -2.16
CA HIS A 72 -5.48 6.42 -3.33
C HIS A 72 -4.81 7.28 -4.40
N VAL A 73 -4.00 6.62 -5.23
CA VAL A 73 -3.24 7.21 -6.33
C VAL A 73 -3.65 6.66 -7.69
N ASP A 74 -4.44 5.59 -7.73
CA ASP A 74 -4.87 4.93 -8.97
C ASP A 74 -6.34 5.21 -9.29
N ILE A 75 -6.65 5.56 -10.55
CA ILE A 75 -8.04 5.52 -11.06
C ILE A 75 -8.31 4.10 -11.54
N SER A 76 -7.42 3.59 -12.39
CA SER A 76 -7.29 2.19 -12.78
C SER A 76 -6.00 1.60 -12.19
N PRO A 77 -5.95 0.28 -11.89
CA PRO A 77 -4.79 -0.35 -11.27
C PRO A 77 -3.47 0.01 -11.96
N GLY A 78 -2.53 0.61 -11.21
CA GLY A 78 -1.19 0.95 -11.69
C GLY A 78 -1.06 2.23 -12.51
N ASP A 79 -2.14 2.96 -12.82
CA ASP A 79 -2.07 4.17 -13.65
C ASP A 79 -1.49 5.39 -12.93
N ARG A 80 -1.55 5.41 -11.59
CA ARG A 80 -1.10 6.52 -10.74
C ARG A 80 -1.71 7.87 -11.15
N LYS A 81 -2.99 7.89 -11.59
CA LYS A 81 -3.71 9.08 -12.10
C LYS A 81 -4.72 9.71 -11.12
N SER A 82 -4.99 9.11 -9.96
CA SER A 82 -5.98 9.64 -9.02
C SER A 82 -5.44 10.86 -8.29
N GLU A 83 -6.20 11.96 -8.31
CA GLU A 83 -5.90 13.19 -7.57
C GLU A 83 -6.41 13.15 -6.11
N CYS A 84 -7.03 12.03 -5.69
CA CYS A 84 -7.64 11.92 -4.37
C CYS A 84 -6.58 12.01 -3.25
N HIS A 85 -5.52 11.20 -3.36
CA HIS A 85 -4.42 11.10 -2.39
C HIS A 85 -4.88 10.77 -0.95
N GLY A 86 -6.10 10.24 -0.81
CA GLY A 86 -6.65 9.82 0.46
C GLY A 86 -5.93 8.57 0.98
N SER A 87 -5.75 8.50 2.30
CA SER A 87 -5.27 7.27 2.94
C SER A 87 -6.27 6.15 2.68
N MET A 88 -5.79 4.97 2.30
CA MET A 88 -6.64 3.80 2.10
C MET A 88 -6.41 2.80 3.22
N LYS A 89 -7.41 2.69 4.10
CA LYS A 89 -7.38 1.79 5.27
C LYS A 89 -7.65 0.36 4.81
N PRO A 90 -6.82 -0.63 5.19
CA PRO A 90 -7.18 -2.03 5.02
C PRO A 90 -8.29 -2.38 6.02
N PHE A 91 -9.32 -3.08 5.59
CA PHE A 91 -10.46 -3.40 6.47
C PHE A 91 -10.98 -4.83 6.33
N GLY A 92 -10.46 -5.62 5.38
CA GLY A 92 -10.84 -7.01 5.22
C GLY A 92 -9.98 -7.74 4.21
N LEU A 93 -10.16 -9.05 4.14
CA LEU A 93 -9.53 -9.93 3.17
C LEU A 93 -10.60 -10.51 2.25
N SER A 94 -10.34 -10.58 0.96
CA SER A 94 -11.27 -11.15 -0.03
C SER A 94 -10.55 -12.14 -0.95
N LEU A 95 -11.31 -12.99 -1.63
CA LEU A 95 -10.78 -13.74 -2.75
C LEU A 95 -10.86 -12.90 -4.01
N LYS A 96 -9.86 -13.03 -4.87
CA LYS A 96 -9.96 -12.56 -6.25
C LYS A 96 -11.05 -13.37 -6.98
N ILE A 97 -11.81 -12.71 -7.83
CA ILE A 97 -13.00 -13.29 -8.51
C ILE A 97 -12.63 -14.50 -9.40
N ASP A 98 -11.40 -14.57 -9.90
CA ASP A 98 -10.87 -15.71 -10.68
C ASP A 98 -10.34 -16.86 -9.81
N GLY A 99 -10.54 -16.81 -8.49
CA GLY A 99 -10.66 -17.99 -7.64
C GLY A 99 -9.40 -18.47 -6.91
N GLY A 100 -8.25 -17.79 -7.04
CA GLY A 100 -6.98 -18.31 -6.50
C GLY A 100 -6.34 -17.52 -5.36
N GLU A 101 -6.47 -16.19 -5.36
CA GLU A 101 -5.59 -15.34 -4.56
C GLU A 101 -6.35 -14.59 -3.48
N VAL A 102 -5.82 -14.60 -2.25
CA VAL A 102 -6.31 -13.73 -1.19
C VAL A 102 -5.75 -12.32 -1.40
N MET A 103 -6.65 -11.36 -1.31
CA MET A 103 -6.42 -9.95 -1.55
C MET A 103 -6.77 -9.15 -0.30
N ILE A 104 -6.06 -8.07 -0.05
CA ILE A 104 -6.43 -7.07 0.97
C ILE A 104 -7.43 -6.13 0.35
N VAL A 105 -8.55 -5.90 1.04
CA VAL A 105 -9.53 -4.89 0.67
C VAL A 105 -9.25 -3.59 1.41
N HIS A 106 -9.17 -2.51 0.64
CA HIS A 106 -8.88 -1.16 1.09
C HIS A 106 -10.05 -0.22 0.82
N ILE A 107 -10.33 0.67 1.77
CA ILE A 107 -11.31 1.77 1.59
C ILE A 107 -10.61 3.12 1.73
N CYS A 108 -10.83 3.99 0.74
CA CYS A 108 -10.32 5.36 0.80
C CYS A 108 -11.07 6.15 1.86
N GLN A 109 -10.35 6.65 2.86
CA GLN A 109 -10.90 7.46 3.96
C GLN A 109 -11.35 8.87 3.53
N LYS A 110 -11.19 9.24 2.25
CA LYS A 110 -11.56 10.55 1.70
C LYS A 110 -12.74 10.50 0.73
N CYS A 111 -12.84 9.44 -0.08
CA CYS A 111 -13.86 9.32 -1.13
C CYS A 111 -14.55 7.96 -1.15
N GLU A 112 -14.31 7.12 -0.13
CA GLU A 112 -14.99 5.83 0.12
C GLU A 112 -14.84 4.76 -0.99
N LYS A 113 -14.05 5.03 -2.02
CA LYS A 113 -13.73 4.08 -3.09
C LYS A 113 -13.01 2.86 -2.51
N LEU A 114 -13.47 1.68 -2.93
CA LEU A 114 -12.86 0.39 -2.63
C LEU A 114 -11.77 0.05 -3.64
N ASN A 115 -10.72 -0.64 -3.18
CA ASN A 115 -9.71 -1.24 -4.03
C ASN A 115 -9.21 -2.54 -3.40
N ILE A 116 -8.75 -3.48 -4.21
CA ILE A 116 -8.16 -4.73 -3.74
C ILE A 116 -6.70 -4.83 -4.18
N ASN A 117 -5.83 -5.26 -3.29
CA ASN A 117 -4.40 -5.40 -3.55
C ASN A 117 -3.92 -6.80 -3.16
N ARG A 118 -2.98 -7.33 -3.96
CA ARG A 118 -2.41 -8.66 -3.74
C ARG A 118 -1.51 -8.65 -2.50
N ILE A 119 -1.60 -9.70 -1.68
CA ILE A 119 -0.67 -9.95 -0.58
C ILE A 119 0.69 -10.39 -1.13
N SER A 120 1.77 -9.88 -0.57
CA SER A 120 3.16 -10.22 -0.88
C SER A 120 3.79 -11.00 0.28
N SER A 121 4.80 -11.82 -0.01
CA SER A 121 5.60 -12.52 1.00
C SER A 121 6.37 -11.60 1.96
N GLU A 122 6.51 -10.32 1.64
CA GLU A 122 7.14 -9.33 2.53
C GLU A 122 6.14 -8.63 3.45
N ASP A 123 4.84 -8.91 3.28
CA ASP A 123 3.80 -8.28 4.11
C ASP A 123 3.83 -8.89 5.51
N ASP A 124 3.63 -8.03 6.51
CA ASP A 124 3.60 -8.43 7.91
C ASP A 124 2.39 -9.33 8.18
N GLU A 125 2.65 -10.61 8.45
CA GLU A 125 1.62 -11.63 8.68
C GLU A 125 0.70 -11.27 9.86
N GLN A 126 1.25 -10.66 10.91
CA GLN A 126 0.46 -10.24 12.08
C GLN A 126 -0.48 -9.09 11.69
N ALA A 127 -0.04 -8.15 10.87
CA ALA A 127 -0.91 -7.11 10.33
C ALA A 127 -2.04 -7.69 9.47
N ILE A 128 -1.78 -8.76 8.69
CA ILE A 128 -2.81 -9.46 7.91
C ILE A 128 -3.83 -10.11 8.83
N MET A 129 -3.38 -10.84 9.86
CA MET A 129 -4.26 -11.48 10.84
C MET A 129 -5.10 -10.45 11.61
N ASN A 130 -4.52 -9.31 11.98
CA ASN A 130 -5.25 -8.23 12.65
C ASN A 130 -6.37 -7.68 11.77
N ILE A 131 -6.13 -7.47 10.47
CA ILE A 131 -7.18 -7.05 9.52
C ILE A 131 -8.30 -8.10 9.49
N PHE A 132 -7.95 -9.39 9.44
CA PHE A 132 -8.95 -10.46 9.45
C PHE A 132 -9.84 -10.39 10.70
N TYR A 133 -9.25 -10.29 11.89
CA TYR A 133 -10.02 -10.22 13.13
C TYR A 133 -10.86 -8.94 13.24
N GLU A 134 -10.32 -7.79 12.85
CA GLU A 134 -11.08 -6.53 12.80
C GLU A 134 -12.27 -6.62 11.84
N SER A 135 -12.10 -7.32 10.71
CA SER A 135 -13.13 -7.46 9.68
C SER A 135 -14.33 -8.32 10.10
N GLN A 136 -14.24 -9.05 11.22
CA GLN A 136 -15.37 -9.83 11.74
C GLN A 136 -16.45 -8.95 12.39
N ASN A 137 -16.11 -7.70 12.72
CA ASN A 137 -16.99 -6.79 13.47
C ASN A 137 -17.33 -5.52 12.66
N LEU A 138 -17.40 -5.62 11.33
CA LEU A 138 -17.74 -4.47 10.48
C LEU A 138 -19.22 -4.12 10.59
N ASN A 139 -19.54 -2.84 10.45
CA ASN A 139 -20.92 -2.36 10.42
C ASN A 139 -21.65 -2.77 9.13
N ASP A 140 -22.98 -2.82 9.20
CA ASP A 140 -23.84 -3.28 8.10
C ASP A 140 -23.71 -2.44 6.83
N ASP A 141 -23.51 -1.13 6.97
CA ASP A 141 -23.42 -0.23 5.81
C ASP A 141 -22.15 -0.47 5.01
N LEU A 142 -21.03 -0.72 5.69
CA LEU A 142 -19.78 -1.10 5.05
C LEU A 142 -19.89 -2.48 4.41
N LEU A 143 -20.51 -3.46 5.08
CA LEU A 143 -20.79 -4.78 4.50
C LEU A 143 -21.65 -4.70 3.23
N LYS A 144 -22.67 -3.83 3.21
CA LYS A 144 -23.47 -3.57 2.02
C LYS A 144 -22.63 -2.94 0.90
N ASN A 145 -21.80 -1.93 1.20
CA ASN A 145 -20.92 -1.31 0.21
C ASN A 145 -19.98 -2.34 -0.44
N ILE A 146 -19.36 -3.21 0.36
CA ILE A 146 -18.48 -4.28 -0.11
C ILE A 146 -19.22 -5.23 -1.07
N LYS A 147 -20.40 -5.72 -0.65
CA LYS A 147 -21.23 -6.62 -1.46
C LYS A 147 -21.68 -5.97 -2.78
N ASN A 148 -22.07 -4.70 -2.73
CA ASN A 148 -22.48 -3.94 -3.92
C ASN A 148 -21.33 -3.75 -4.92
N ASN A 149 -20.07 -3.79 -4.45
CA ASN A 149 -18.89 -3.78 -5.30
C ASN A 149 -18.44 -5.19 -5.73
N GLY A 150 -19.26 -6.22 -5.49
CA GLY A 150 -18.98 -7.61 -5.89
C GLY A 150 -17.86 -8.27 -5.10
N LEU A 151 -17.50 -7.73 -3.94
CA LEU A 151 -16.48 -8.29 -3.06
C LEU A 151 -17.11 -9.18 -2.00
N ILE A 152 -16.46 -10.31 -1.72
CA ILE A 152 -16.86 -11.25 -0.67
C ILE A 152 -15.70 -11.35 0.31
N LEU A 153 -15.94 -10.97 1.56
CA LEU A 153 -14.95 -11.08 2.62
C LEU A 153 -14.76 -12.53 3.05
N ILE A 154 -13.53 -12.87 3.40
CA ILE A 154 -13.16 -14.16 3.99
C ILE A 154 -13.43 -14.08 5.48
N HIS A 155 -14.23 -15.02 5.98
CA HIS A 155 -14.53 -15.21 7.40
C HIS A 155 -13.91 -16.50 7.97
N ASP A 156 -13.24 -17.27 7.12
CA ASP A 156 -12.57 -18.53 7.47
C ASP A 156 -11.11 -18.26 7.84
N GLU A 157 -10.79 -18.41 9.14
CA GLU A 157 -9.43 -18.21 9.65
C GLU A 157 -8.45 -19.28 9.13
N GLU A 158 -8.88 -20.54 9.01
CA GLU A 158 -8.02 -21.62 8.55
C GLU A 158 -7.51 -21.33 7.14
N LYS A 159 -8.39 -20.81 6.29
CA LYS A 159 -8.02 -20.37 4.94
C LYS A 159 -6.96 -19.27 4.93
N ILE A 160 -7.02 -18.31 5.84
CA ILE A 160 -6.00 -17.26 5.96
C ILE A 160 -4.69 -17.85 6.48
N ARG A 161 -4.76 -18.79 7.42
CA ARG A 161 -3.57 -19.49 7.93
C ARG A 161 -2.91 -20.34 6.86
N GLU A 162 -3.67 -21.05 6.03
CA GLU A 162 -3.12 -21.79 4.89
C GLU A 162 -2.39 -20.89 3.89
N LEU A 163 -2.92 -19.68 3.65
CA LEU A 163 -2.26 -18.68 2.81
C LEU A 163 -0.92 -18.24 3.41
N LEU A 164 -0.90 -17.91 4.70
CA LEU A 164 0.29 -17.33 5.36
C LEU A 164 1.36 -18.38 5.67
N TYR A 165 0.95 -19.56 6.11
CA TYR A 165 1.85 -20.57 6.68
C TYR A 165 1.97 -21.84 5.82
N GLY A 166 1.20 -21.94 4.74
CA GLY A 166 1.04 -23.18 3.97
C GLY A 166 0.05 -24.15 4.62
N LYS A 167 -0.30 -25.21 3.89
CA LYS A 167 -1.12 -26.30 4.43
C LYS A 167 -0.34 -27.07 5.49
N LYS A 168 -0.94 -27.25 6.66
CA LYS A 168 -0.43 -28.16 7.69
C LYS A 168 -0.70 -29.62 7.31
#